data_AF-A0A7X9GX31-F1
#
_entry.id   AF-A0A7X9GX31-F1
#
_cell.length_a   1.000
_cell.length_b   1.000
_cell.length_c   1.000
_cell.angle_alpha   90.00
_cell.angle_beta   90.00
_cell.angle_gamma   90.00
#
_symmetry.space_group_name_H-M   'P 1'
#
loop_
_entity.id
_entity.type
_entity.pdbx_description
1 polymer ?
#
loop_
_entity_poly.entity_id
_entity_poly.type
_entity_poly.pdbx_seq_one_letter_code
_entity_poly.pdbx_strand_id
1 'polypeptide(L)'
;MKRWKFFLSFLLAIVFISTPGFAAKSSYMTVKVNGSNSQVRETPVLLDGQAIKAEAPSYINKDGLTFVHIRFVENYGAKVDWEQKTKTAIIQQDGKEIRMPVDGDVIYINGDKKSIDKKFAPRLVIFPSNEKYASTMIPFRLVSETLGYEVGYDEIKGIPYINTPKEEISEEKPEPEPEPEEDLSHLNRVQAIQKERINGKESIVIYNTENISINTMRLNNPDRIIIDIKDSLLENGTYFEYDYELGSIKKVRVSQFSPDNNYNPNDKIVRLVLDIKDGVNSAEVKIDRDGDKLIITPEENIWEILNYSMEGPNRIVTINANRDTDYNIQYNSHLRNVLITLPVENIDLVEGNVKINDGLIGDIAIEEIGDEAYITINCMRAADYNILSRTIDNEIKLSLKRDSNISPYDRIIVIDPGHGGKDPGTVQAGVREKDINLAVSLKLNEALQDKGYTTVMTREGDTYPENVARAKLANELYADLYISIHANSIGNPDIHGIQVLYYSKDKANVTKEQTLALANIMMEEITKGTGAQDKNLLARDKTIVIRDTNMASVLIETGFLTNPRERELLQSEEYQDLIVESIVRGIERYFEIY
;
A
#
# COMPACT_ATOMS: atom_id res chain seq x y z
N MET A 1 59.34 25.63 -39.82
CA MET A 1 59.77 24.24 -39.51
C MET A 1 58.83 23.66 -38.46
N LYS A 2 58.27 22.46 -38.73
CA LYS A 2 57.74 21.42 -37.80
C LYS A 2 56.60 21.81 -36.85
N ARG A 3 55.34 21.36 -37.01
CA ARG A 3 54.76 20.01 -36.77
C ARG A 3 55.14 19.40 -35.40
N TRP A 4 54.20 19.23 -34.48
CA TRP A 4 53.56 17.94 -34.16
C TRP A 4 52.47 17.99 -33.06
N LYS A 5 51.52 17.05 -33.16
CA LYS A 5 50.43 16.70 -32.23
C LYS A 5 50.94 15.75 -31.14
N PHE A 6 50.29 15.68 -29.96
CA PHE A 6 49.91 14.49 -29.17
C PHE A 6 49.27 14.96 -27.85
N PHE A 7 47.93 14.86 -27.69
CA PHE A 7 47.19 13.84 -26.92
C PHE A 7 47.64 13.66 -25.46
N LEU A 8 46.84 14.18 -24.52
CA LEU A 8 46.70 13.59 -23.20
C LEU A 8 45.22 13.60 -22.82
N SER A 9 44.66 12.39 -22.76
CA SER A 9 43.36 12.07 -22.16
C SER A 9 43.34 12.58 -20.72
N PHE A 10 42.44 13.51 -20.41
CA PHE A 10 42.12 13.84 -19.02
C PHE A 10 40.76 13.25 -18.70
N LEU A 11 40.82 12.20 -17.88
CA LEU A 11 39.72 11.51 -17.24
C LEU A 11 38.86 12.56 -16.51
N LEU A 12 37.71 12.93 -17.08
CA LEU A 12 36.73 13.73 -16.36
C LEU A 12 36.05 12.79 -15.36
N ALA A 13 36.59 12.72 -14.15
CA ALA A 13 35.93 12.09 -13.02
C ALA A 13 34.65 12.87 -12.77
N ILE A 14 33.52 12.36 -13.26
CA ILE A 14 32.19 12.78 -12.85
C ILE A 14 32.08 12.40 -11.37
N VAL A 15 32.38 13.36 -10.51
CA VAL A 15 32.02 13.30 -9.10
C VAL A 15 30.49 13.33 -9.08
N PHE A 16 29.87 12.16 -8.95
CA PHE A 16 28.51 12.05 -8.44
C PHE A 16 28.54 12.61 -7.02
N ILE A 17 28.27 13.91 -6.87
CA ILE A 17 27.82 14.44 -5.59
C ILE A 17 26.43 13.83 -5.41
N SER A 18 26.38 12.71 -4.70
CA SER A 18 25.14 12.15 -4.18
C SER A 18 24.52 13.20 -3.27
N THR A 19 23.58 13.97 -3.79
CA THR A 19 22.68 14.74 -2.93
C THR A 19 21.95 13.73 -2.05
N PRO A 20 21.82 13.97 -0.74
CA PRO A 20 21.01 13.11 0.11
C PRO A 20 19.60 13.08 -0.48
N GLY A 21 19.14 11.90 -0.86
CA GLY A 21 17.79 11.70 -1.33
C GLY A 21 16.82 12.26 -0.29
N PHE A 22 15.98 13.19 -0.71
CA PHE A 22 14.85 13.64 0.10
C PHE A 22 13.92 12.44 0.31
N ALA A 23 14.01 11.79 1.47
CA ALA A 23 12.93 10.96 1.95
C ALA A 23 11.82 11.89 2.45
N ALA A 24 10.72 12.01 1.71
CA ALA A 24 9.56 12.75 2.18
C ALA A 24 8.98 12.03 3.41
N LYS A 25 9.23 12.59 4.59
CA LYS A 25 8.56 12.19 5.81
C LYS A 25 7.11 12.68 5.70
N SER A 26 6.17 11.80 5.40
CA SER A 26 4.75 12.15 5.26
C SER A 26 4.22 12.75 6.57
N SER A 27 4.04 14.06 6.60
CA SER A 27 3.48 14.82 7.72
C SER A 27 2.03 15.15 7.38
N TYR A 28 1.08 14.76 8.24
CA TYR A 28 -0.30 15.22 8.10
C TYR A 28 -0.47 16.52 8.88
N MET A 29 -1.20 17.46 8.28
CA MET A 29 -1.50 18.75 8.90
C MET A 29 -2.98 19.09 8.76
N THR A 30 -3.54 19.76 9.76
CA THR A 30 -4.90 20.28 9.70
C THR A 30 -4.85 21.71 9.18
N VAL A 31 -5.47 21.96 8.03
CA VAL A 31 -5.58 23.30 7.42
C VAL A 31 -7.02 23.77 7.45
N LYS A 32 -7.27 25.09 7.45
CA LYS A 32 -8.62 25.63 7.27
C LYS A 32 -8.83 25.96 5.80
N VAL A 33 -9.72 25.21 5.15
CA VAL A 33 -10.15 25.44 3.77
C VAL A 33 -11.53 26.07 3.83
N ASN A 34 -11.67 27.31 3.34
CA ASN A 34 -12.93 28.06 3.38
C ASN A 34 -13.59 28.11 4.77
N GLY A 35 -12.77 28.15 5.83
CA GLY A 35 -13.21 28.20 7.22
C GLY A 35 -13.43 26.85 7.90
N SER A 36 -13.43 25.73 7.17
CA SER A 36 -13.57 24.38 7.72
C SER A 36 -12.21 23.69 7.87
N ASN A 37 -12.00 23.00 9.00
CA ASN A 37 -10.81 22.19 9.21
C ASN A 37 -10.80 20.99 8.25
N SER A 38 -9.67 20.77 7.58
CA SER A 38 -9.43 19.64 6.68
C SER A 38 -8.05 19.05 6.96
N GLN A 39 -7.96 17.73 7.09
CA GLN A 39 -6.69 17.05 7.21
C GLN A 39 -6.10 16.82 5.81
N VAL A 40 -4.85 17.21 5.62
CA VAL A 40 -4.12 17.06 4.35
C VAL A 40 -2.74 16.48 4.61
N ARG A 41 -2.17 15.80 3.61
CA ARG A 41 -0.80 15.28 3.66
C ARG A 41 0.14 16.32 3.07
N GLU A 42 1.01 16.90 3.88
CA GLU A 42 2.08 17.76 3.40
C GLU A 42 3.04 16.95 2.52
N THR A 43 3.41 17.50 1.37
CA THR A 43 4.35 16.87 0.44
C THR A 43 5.25 17.92 -0.19
N PRO A 44 6.55 17.67 -0.36
CA PRO A 44 7.35 18.46 -1.30
C PRO A 44 6.86 18.22 -2.73
N VAL A 45 7.22 19.12 -3.64
CA VAL A 45 7.07 18.94 -5.08
C VAL A 45 8.47 19.04 -5.71
N LEU A 46 8.81 18.10 -6.58
CA LEU A 46 10.10 18.11 -7.29
C LEU A 46 9.96 18.85 -8.62
N LEU A 47 10.84 19.81 -8.89
CA LEU A 47 11.06 20.40 -10.22
C LEU A 47 12.40 19.89 -10.72
N ASP A 48 12.39 19.15 -11.84
CA ASP A 48 13.60 18.56 -12.45
C ASP A 48 14.41 17.72 -11.46
N GLY A 49 13.70 16.96 -10.63
CA GLY A 49 14.28 16.11 -9.59
C GLY A 49 14.75 16.86 -8.33
N GLN A 50 14.61 18.18 -8.26
CA GLN A 50 14.99 18.98 -7.09
C GLN A 50 13.77 19.45 -6.30
N ALA A 51 13.81 19.30 -4.97
CA ALA A 51 12.73 19.78 -4.11
C ALA A 51 12.71 21.31 -4.06
N ILE A 52 11.56 21.90 -4.40
CA ILE A 52 11.37 23.35 -4.39
C ILE A 52 10.84 23.81 -3.04
N LYS A 53 11.43 24.87 -2.50
CA LYS A 53 10.97 25.54 -1.28
C LYS A 53 9.83 26.51 -1.62
N ALA A 54 8.61 26.14 -1.28
CA ALA A 54 7.43 26.99 -1.47
C ALA A 54 7.23 27.99 -0.31
N GLU A 55 6.59 29.13 -0.59
CA GLU A 55 6.20 30.14 0.42
C GLU A 55 5.16 29.60 1.43
N ALA A 56 4.33 28.66 0.98
CA ALA A 56 3.39 27.92 1.81
C ALA A 56 3.50 26.42 1.49
N PRO A 57 3.23 25.52 2.46
CA PRO A 57 3.33 24.08 2.24
C PRO A 57 2.46 23.58 1.09
N SER A 58 3.02 22.73 0.23
CA SER A 58 2.25 21.96 -0.73
C SER A 58 1.63 20.74 -0.04
N TYR A 59 0.44 20.33 -0.48
CA TYR A 59 -0.26 19.23 0.16
C TYR A 59 -1.05 18.39 -0.84
N ILE A 60 -1.36 17.16 -0.43
CA ILE A 60 -2.31 16.27 -1.10
C ILE A 60 -3.57 16.17 -0.25
N ASN A 61 -4.72 16.43 -0.89
CA ASN A 61 -6.02 16.36 -0.23
C ASN A 61 -6.53 14.90 -0.13
N LYS A 62 -7.68 14.70 0.50
CA LYS A 62 -8.32 13.39 0.64
C LYS A 62 -8.69 12.71 -0.70
N ASP A 63 -8.81 13.49 -1.77
CA ASP A 63 -9.16 13.02 -3.11
C ASP A 63 -7.90 12.70 -3.94
N GLY A 64 -6.71 12.74 -3.33
CA GLY A 64 -5.42 12.47 -4.00
C GLY A 64 -4.88 13.63 -4.84
N LEU A 65 -5.51 14.81 -4.79
CA LEU A 65 -5.12 15.97 -5.59
C LEU A 65 -4.02 16.78 -4.90
N THR A 66 -2.96 17.07 -5.65
CA THR A 66 -1.87 17.94 -5.21
C THR A 66 -2.24 19.41 -5.38
N PHE A 67 -2.13 20.16 -4.30
CA PHE A 67 -2.29 21.61 -4.27
C PHE A 67 -0.97 22.29 -3.90
N VAL A 68 -0.65 23.34 -4.65
CA VAL A 68 0.55 24.17 -4.44
C VAL A 68 0.14 25.62 -4.22
N HIS A 69 0.98 26.38 -3.52
CA HIS A 69 0.81 27.83 -3.44
C HIS A 69 0.82 28.42 -4.86
N ILE A 70 -0.03 29.40 -5.15
CA ILE A 70 -0.13 29.96 -6.50
C ILE A 70 1.22 30.41 -7.07
N ARG A 71 2.10 31.00 -6.26
CA ARG A 71 3.44 31.42 -6.68
C ARG A 71 4.44 30.29 -6.91
N PHE A 72 4.08 29.04 -6.61
CA PHE A 72 4.91 27.89 -6.93
C PHE A 72 5.28 27.87 -8.43
N VAL A 73 4.35 28.28 -9.29
CA VAL A 73 4.53 28.31 -10.75
C VAL A 73 5.61 29.28 -11.23
N GLU A 74 5.97 30.28 -10.42
CA GLU A 74 7.04 31.23 -10.74
C GLU A 74 8.42 30.55 -10.77
N ASN A 75 8.58 29.39 -10.09
CA ASN A 75 9.83 28.63 -10.09
C ASN A 75 10.19 28.04 -11.45
N TYR A 76 9.22 27.94 -12.36
CA TYR A 76 9.43 27.49 -13.74
C TYR A 76 8.97 28.52 -14.77
N GLY A 77 8.95 29.82 -14.41
CA GLY A 77 8.89 30.92 -15.37
C GLY A 77 7.51 31.57 -15.59
N ALA A 78 6.46 31.11 -14.91
CA ALA A 78 5.17 31.79 -14.96
C ALA A 78 5.14 33.08 -14.13
N LYS A 79 4.27 34.01 -14.51
CA LYS A 79 3.95 35.23 -13.77
C LYS A 79 2.58 35.08 -13.13
N VAL A 80 2.45 35.50 -11.88
CA VAL A 80 1.19 35.44 -11.14
C VAL A 80 0.66 36.85 -10.87
N ASP A 81 -0.63 37.07 -11.14
CA ASP A 81 -1.37 38.26 -10.79
C ASP A 81 -2.69 37.91 -10.07
N TRP A 82 -3.31 38.90 -9.42
CA TRP A 82 -4.50 38.71 -8.60
C TRP A 82 -5.55 39.80 -8.84
N GLU A 83 -6.73 39.39 -9.29
CA GLU A 83 -7.87 40.29 -9.46
C GLU A 83 -8.74 40.31 -8.19
N GLN A 84 -8.59 41.39 -7.41
CA GLN A 84 -9.24 41.52 -6.10
C GLN A 84 -10.77 41.52 -6.14
N LYS A 85 -11.38 42.12 -7.18
CA LYS A 85 -12.84 42.28 -7.26
C LYS A 85 -13.55 40.94 -7.45
N THR A 86 -12.95 40.05 -8.22
CA THR A 86 -13.50 38.74 -8.60
C THR A 86 -12.88 37.59 -7.81
N LYS A 87 -11.83 37.88 -7.01
CA LYS A 87 -11.00 36.88 -6.33
C LYS A 87 -10.43 35.85 -7.32
N THR A 88 -9.85 36.35 -8.41
CA THR A 88 -9.35 35.50 -9.50
C THR A 88 -7.84 35.48 -9.49
N ALA A 89 -7.30 34.26 -9.41
CA ALA A 89 -5.90 33.96 -9.66
C ALA A 89 -5.62 34.04 -11.17
N ILE A 90 -4.61 34.80 -11.58
CA ILE A 90 -4.19 34.91 -12.98
C ILE A 90 -2.77 34.40 -13.10
N ILE A 91 -2.53 33.46 -14.01
CA ILE A 91 -1.23 32.83 -14.24
C ILE A 91 -0.88 32.99 -15.72
N GLN A 92 0.29 33.53 -16.01
CA GLN A 92 0.71 33.84 -17.38
C GLN A 92 2.10 33.27 -17.67
N GLN A 93 2.26 32.54 -18.76
CA GLN A 93 3.55 32.07 -19.23
C GLN A 93 3.52 31.82 -20.74
N ASP A 94 4.53 32.28 -21.47
CA ASP A 94 4.73 32.00 -22.90
C ASP A 94 3.47 32.23 -23.75
N GLY A 95 2.80 33.35 -23.52
CA GLY A 95 1.57 33.75 -24.23
C GLY A 95 0.29 33.05 -23.77
N LYS A 96 0.37 32.08 -22.85
CA LYS A 96 -0.80 31.46 -22.21
C LYS A 96 -1.23 32.25 -20.98
N GLU A 97 -2.53 32.46 -20.82
CA GLU A 97 -3.16 33.03 -19.61
C GLU A 97 -4.16 32.03 -19.04
N ILE A 98 -4.06 31.74 -17.73
CA ILE A 98 -5.03 30.95 -16.98
C ILE A 98 -5.64 31.84 -15.90
N ARG A 99 -6.96 32.04 -15.94
CA ARG A 99 -7.71 32.78 -14.91
C ARG A 99 -8.58 31.80 -14.13
N MET A 100 -8.39 31.73 -12.81
CA MET A 100 -9.11 30.81 -11.93
C MET A 100 -9.74 31.57 -10.76
N PRO A 101 -11.08 31.80 -10.79
CA PRO A 101 -11.81 32.33 -9.65
C PRO A 101 -11.73 31.37 -8.45
N VAL A 102 -11.45 31.89 -7.26
CA VAL A 102 -11.46 31.11 -6.01
C VAL A 102 -12.82 30.44 -5.81
N ASP A 103 -12.79 29.13 -5.51
CA ASP A 103 -13.95 28.25 -5.35
C ASP A 103 -14.86 28.11 -6.59
N GLY A 104 -14.41 28.61 -7.74
CA GLY A 104 -15.11 28.52 -9.02
C GLY A 104 -14.97 27.15 -9.68
N ASP A 105 -16.04 26.70 -10.31
CA ASP A 105 -16.14 25.52 -11.19
C ASP A 105 -15.95 25.87 -12.68
N VAL A 106 -15.52 27.11 -12.94
CA VAL A 106 -15.22 27.65 -14.26
C VAL A 106 -13.90 28.39 -14.20
N ILE A 107 -13.00 28.06 -15.12
CA ILE A 107 -11.75 28.77 -15.36
C ILE A 107 -11.72 29.31 -16.78
N TYR A 108 -10.78 30.21 -17.05
CA TYR A 108 -10.54 30.74 -18.39
C TYR A 108 -9.12 30.44 -18.83
N ILE A 109 -8.95 29.88 -20.02
CA ILE A 109 -7.64 29.65 -20.62
C ILE A 109 -7.60 30.47 -21.91
N ASN A 110 -6.71 31.45 -22.00
CA ASN A 110 -6.63 32.39 -23.12
C ASN A 110 -7.96 33.10 -23.44
N GLY A 111 -8.80 33.30 -22.42
CA GLY A 111 -10.14 33.89 -22.55
C GLY A 111 -11.27 32.88 -22.76
N ASP A 112 -10.95 31.62 -23.12
CA ASP A 112 -11.96 30.58 -23.35
C ASP A 112 -12.44 29.98 -22.03
N LYS A 113 -13.77 29.91 -21.89
CA LYS A 113 -14.44 29.37 -20.70
C LYS A 113 -14.33 27.85 -20.66
N LYS A 114 -13.75 27.30 -19.59
CA LYS A 114 -13.64 25.85 -19.33
C LYS A 114 -14.27 25.49 -17.99
N SER A 115 -15.22 24.56 -18.00
CA SER A 115 -15.79 24.01 -16.76
C SER A 115 -14.83 22.97 -16.17
N ILE A 116 -14.70 22.98 -14.84
CA ILE A 116 -13.90 22.02 -14.08
C ILE A 116 -14.73 21.47 -12.93
N ASP A 117 -14.46 20.22 -12.52
CA ASP A 117 -15.01 19.70 -11.27
C ASP A 117 -14.52 20.57 -10.09
N LYS A 118 -15.43 20.89 -9.18
CA LYS A 118 -15.19 21.74 -8.00
C LYS A 118 -14.07 21.23 -7.10
N LYS A 119 -13.70 19.94 -7.18
CA LYS A 119 -12.52 19.42 -6.48
C LYS A 119 -11.19 20.02 -6.98
N PHE A 120 -11.14 20.50 -8.24
CA PHE A 120 -10.00 21.20 -8.82
C PHE A 120 -10.06 22.72 -8.65
N ALA A 121 -11.10 23.27 -8.01
CA ALA A 121 -11.20 24.71 -7.81
C ALA A 121 -10.03 25.23 -6.95
N PRO A 122 -9.45 26.39 -7.26
CA PRO A 122 -8.45 27.02 -6.40
C PRO A 122 -9.10 27.44 -5.07
N ARG A 123 -8.34 27.38 -3.98
CA ARG A 123 -8.88 27.55 -2.62
C ARG A 123 -8.06 28.50 -1.78
N LEU A 124 -8.73 29.17 -0.84
CA LEU A 124 -8.06 29.90 0.22
C LEU A 124 -7.83 28.96 1.41
N VAL A 125 -6.55 28.81 1.79
CA VAL A 125 -6.13 27.86 2.81
C VAL A 125 -5.32 28.56 3.89
N ILE A 126 -5.72 28.42 5.14
CA ILE A 126 -4.96 28.90 6.30
C ILE A 126 -4.21 27.71 6.90
N PHE A 127 -2.89 27.84 6.98
CA PHE A 127 -2.00 26.82 7.51
C PHE A 127 -1.72 27.05 9.01
N PRO A 128 -1.48 25.99 9.81
CA PRO A 128 -1.09 26.12 11.22
C PRO A 128 0.15 26.96 11.46
N SER A 129 1.09 26.94 10.50
CA SER A 129 2.31 27.73 10.55
C SER A 129 2.07 29.23 10.36
N ASN A 130 0.91 29.64 9.83
CA ASN A 130 0.55 31.02 9.59
C ASN A 130 -0.98 31.23 9.64
N GLU A 131 -1.52 31.32 10.86
CA GLU A 131 -2.97 31.45 11.07
C GLU A 131 -3.55 32.82 10.69
N LYS A 132 -2.71 33.82 10.41
CA LYS A 132 -3.13 35.21 10.16
C LYS A 132 -3.52 35.48 8.71
N TYR A 133 -3.00 34.70 7.77
CA TYR A 133 -3.18 34.95 6.33
C TYR A 133 -3.59 33.66 5.62
N ALA A 134 -4.54 33.77 4.70
CA ALA A 134 -4.90 32.68 3.81
C ALA A 134 -3.97 32.69 2.59
N SER A 135 -3.50 31.50 2.22
CA SER A 135 -2.72 31.24 1.00
C SER A 135 -3.66 30.81 -0.11
N THR A 136 -3.48 31.34 -1.32
CA THR A 136 -4.20 30.88 -2.51
C THR A 136 -3.52 29.61 -3.01
N MET A 137 -4.25 28.50 -2.98
CA MET A 137 -3.79 27.19 -3.39
C MET A 137 -4.45 26.79 -4.71
N ILE A 138 -3.66 26.31 -5.66
CA ILE A 138 -4.11 25.93 -7.01
C ILE A 138 -3.88 24.43 -7.26
N PRO A 139 -4.70 23.77 -8.09
CA PRO A 139 -4.48 22.37 -8.48
C PRO A 139 -3.22 22.25 -9.33
N PHE A 140 -2.17 21.64 -8.77
CA PHE A 140 -0.84 21.64 -9.36
C PHE A 140 -0.82 21.06 -10.78
N ARG A 141 -1.33 19.83 -10.94
CA ARG A 141 -1.36 19.13 -12.22
C ARG A 141 -2.09 19.92 -13.30
N LEU A 142 -3.31 20.38 -13.02
CA LEU A 142 -4.13 21.12 -13.98
C LEU A 142 -3.42 22.37 -14.49
N VAL A 143 -2.81 23.15 -13.60
CA VAL A 143 -2.13 24.38 -13.98
C VAL A 143 -0.86 24.08 -14.76
N SER A 144 0.00 23.21 -14.25
CA SER A 144 1.30 22.89 -14.86
C SER A 144 1.16 22.22 -16.24
N GLU A 145 0.22 21.28 -16.40
CA GLU A 145 -0.07 20.66 -17.70
C GLU A 145 -0.65 21.67 -18.69
N THR A 146 -1.50 22.60 -18.23
CA THR A 146 -2.02 23.68 -19.10
C THR A 146 -0.89 24.58 -19.61
N LEU A 147 0.11 24.86 -18.77
CA LEU A 147 1.30 25.62 -19.17
C LEU A 147 2.22 24.83 -20.11
N GLY A 148 2.06 23.51 -20.21
CA GLY A 148 2.78 22.64 -21.16
C GLY A 148 3.86 21.78 -20.51
N TYR A 149 3.81 21.61 -19.18
CA TYR A 149 4.76 20.78 -18.46
C TYR A 149 4.22 19.38 -18.23
N GLU A 150 5.13 18.41 -18.22
CA GLU A 150 4.82 17.04 -17.77
C GLU A 150 4.76 16.99 -16.24
N VAL A 151 3.66 16.47 -15.69
CA VAL A 151 3.46 16.33 -14.24
C VAL A 151 3.27 14.87 -13.87
N GLY A 152 4.20 14.32 -13.11
CA GLY A 152 4.14 12.95 -12.64
C GLY A 152 4.02 12.83 -11.13
N TYR A 153 3.96 11.58 -10.68
CA TYR A 153 3.91 11.23 -9.27
C TYR A 153 4.78 9.98 -9.03
N ASP A 154 5.78 10.12 -8.16
CA ASP A 154 6.62 8.99 -7.74
C ASP A 154 5.84 8.20 -6.69
N GLU A 155 5.24 7.07 -7.09
CA GLU A 155 4.43 6.21 -6.22
C GLU A 155 5.22 5.63 -5.05
N ILE A 156 6.52 5.36 -5.24
CA ILE A 156 7.39 4.77 -4.22
C ILE A 156 7.72 5.80 -3.14
N LYS A 157 8.02 7.04 -3.56
CA LYS A 157 8.34 8.13 -2.63
C LYS A 157 7.10 8.88 -2.15
N GLY A 158 5.98 8.72 -2.85
CA GLY A 158 4.73 9.45 -2.64
C GLY A 158 4.83 10.94 -2.95
N ILE A 159 5.67 11.33 -3.92
CA ILE A 159 6.04 12.74 -4.19
C ILE A 159 5.61 13.14 -5.62
N PRO A 160 4.83 14.23 -5.80
CA PRO A 160 4.55 14.80 -7.11
C PRO A 160 5.79 15.48 -7.70
N TYR A 161 5.96 15.40 -9.01
CA TYR A 161 7.06 16.05 -9.72
C TYR A 161 6.60 16.71 -11.02
N ILE A 162 7.40 17.66 -11.49
CA ILE A 162 7.28 18.35 -12.77
C ILE A 162 8.66 18.38 -13.45
N ASN A 163 8.69 18.12 -14.75
CA ASN A 163 9.91 18.19 -15.56
C ASN A 163 9.82 19.34 -16.56
N THR A 164 10.84 20.19 -16.64
CA THR A 164 11.01 21.13 -17.75
C THR A 164 11.35 20.36 -19.03
N PRO A 165 10.74 20.73 -20.17
CA PRO A 165 11.16 20.18 -21.46
C PRO A 165 12.65 20.48 -21.67
N LYS A 166 13.47 19.46 -21.96
CA LYS A 166 14.86 19.66 -22.34
C LYS A 166 14.90 20.17 -23.79
N GLU A 167 15.46 21.36 -24.00
CA GLU A 167 15.77 21.86 -25.33
C GLU A 167 16.79 20.92 -26.01
N GLU A 168 16.41 20.32 -27.13
CA GLU A 168 17.37 19.75 -28.07
C GLU A 168 18.12 20.90 -28.77
N ILE A 169 19.45 20.85 -28.74
CA ILE A 169 20.30 21.79 -29.48
C ILE A 169 20.13 21.50 -30.98
N SER A 170 19.49 22.38 -31.72
CA SER A 170 19.49 22.36 -33.19
C SER A 170 20.03 23.66 -33.76
N GLU A 171 21.08 23.54 -34.56
CA GLU A 171 21.73 24.60 -35.33
C GLU A 171 20.74 25.41 -36.19
N GLU A 172 20.97 26.72 -36.30
CA GLU A 172 20.14 27.66 -37.07
C GLU A 172 19.89 27.20 -38.52
N LYS A 173 18.63 26.92 -38.86
CA LYS A 173 18.07 26.93 -40.22
C LYS A 173 16.67 27.54 -40.20
N PRO A 174 16.25 28.23 -41.27
CA PRO A 174 15.12 29.16 -41.25
C PRO A 174 13.77 28.45 -41.08
N GLU A 175 12.81 29.19 -40.52
CA GLU A 175 11.43 28.77 -40.19
C GLU A 175 10.84 27.78 -41.21
N PRO A 176 10.32 26.62 -40.76
CA PRO A 176 9.57 25.74 -41.65
C PRO A 176 8.23 26.40 -41.96
N GLU A 177 7.85 26.32 -43.24
CA GLU A 177 6.47 26.52 -43.68
C GLU A 177 5.51 25.67 -42.82
N PRO A 178 4.26 26.11 -42.59
CA PRO A 178 3.31 25.39 -41.75
C PRO A 178 3.22 23.93 -42.21
N GLU A 179 3.52 23.00 -41.29
CA GLU A 179 3.36 21.58 -41.56
C GLU A 179 1.90 21.33 -42.01
N PRO A 180 1.70 20.53 -43.07
CA PRO A 180 0.36 20.16 -43.49
C PRO A 180 -0.36 19.51 -42.32
N GLU A 181 -1.63 19.88 -42.10
CA GLU A 181 -2.50 19.21 -41.12
C GLU A 181 -2.32 17.69 -41.24
N GLU A 182 -1.90 17.05 -40.15
CA GLU A 182 -1.64 15.61 -40.10
C GLU A 182 -2.91 14.90 -40.59
N ASP A 183 -2.83 14.22 -41.74
CA ASP A 183 -3.98 13.50 -42.30
C ASP A 183 -4.26 12.26 -41.46
N LEU A 184 -5.09 12.42 -40.43
CA LEU A 184 -5.51 11.36 -39.52
C LEU A 184 -6.69 10.52 -40.07
N SER A 185 -7.04 10.66 -41.35
CA SER A 185 -8.15 9.90 -41.94
C SER A 185 -7.89 8.40 -42.01
N HIS A 186 -6.62 7.99 -42.03
CA HIS A 186 -6.16 6.61 -42.07
C HIS A 186 -6.16 5.90 -40.71
N LEU A 187 -6.39 6.61 -39.61
CA LEU A 187 -6.39 6.01 -38.28
C LEU A 187 -7.70 5.31 -37.98
N ASN A 188 -7.60 4.18 -37.27
CA ASN A 188 -8.74 3.50 -36.73
C ASN A 188 -9.52 4.40 -35.75
N ARG A 189 -10.84 4.24 -35.68
CA ARG A 189 -11.69 4.97 -34.72
C ARG A 189 -12.45 4.02 -33.84
N VAL A 190 -12.28 4.15 -32.52
CA VAL A 190 -13.12 3.47 -31.53
C VAL A 190 -14.44 4.22 -31.45
N GLN A 191 -15.49 3.62 -32.04
CA GLN A 191 -16.77 4.29 -32.28
C GLN A 191 -17.76 4.08 -31.13
N ALA A 192 -17.80 2.87 -30.60
CA ALA A 192 -18.73 2.48 -29.56
C ALA A 192 -18.17 1.34 -28.70
N ILE A 193 -18.57 1.33 -27.44
CA ILE A 193 -18.28 0.27 -26.48
C ILE A 193 -19.62 -0.14 -25.87
N GLN A 194 -19.96 -1.43 -25.98
CA GLN A 194 -21.26 -1.94 -25.56
C GLN A 194 -21.10 -3.28 -24.84
N LYS A 195 -22.07 -3.58 -23.97
CA LYS A 195 -22.22 -4.93 -23.41
C LYS A 195 -23.16 -5.73 -24.30
N GLU A 196 -22.69 -6.88 -24.79
CA GLU A 196 -23.45 -7.77 -25.67
C GLU A 196 -23.31 -9.22 -25.24
N ARG A 197 -24.17 -10.10 -25.78
CA ARG A 197 -24.10 -11.54 -25.54
C ARG A 197 -23.51 -12.25 -26.75
N ILE A 198 -22.30 -12.78 -26.62
CA ILE A 198 -21.56 -13.48 -27.67
C ILE A 198 -21.44 -14.96 -27.29
N ASN A 199 -21.93 -15.86 -28.14
CA ASN A 199 -21.91 -17.32 -27.90
C ASN A 199 -22.45 -17.74 -26.51
N GLY A 200 -23.48 -17.03 -26.02
CA GLY A 200 -24.11 -17.31 -24.73
C GLY A 200 -23.49 -16.58 -23.53
N LYS A 201 -22.28 -16.02 -23.64
CA LYS A 201 -21.60 -15.27 -22.58
C LYS A 201 -21.80 -13.76 -22.75
N GLU A 202 -21.98 -13.03 -21.64
CA GLU A 202 -21.93 -11.57 -21.69
C GLU A 202 -20.48 -11.11 -21.92
N SER A 203 -20.29 -10.10 -22.76
CA SER A 203 -18.98 -9.61 -23.19
C SER A 203 -19.02 -8.12 -23.46
N ILE A 204 -17.87 -7.46 -23.36
CA ILE A 204 -17.69 -6.07 -23.79
C ILE A 204 -17.24 -6.11 -25.25
N VAL A 205 -17.99 -5.44 -26.12
CA VAL A 205 -17.70 -5.34 -27.55
C VAL A 205 -17.29 -3.90 -27.87
N ILE A 206 -16.11 -3.75 -28.46
CA ILE A 206 -15.56 -2.49 -28.91
C ILE A 206 -15.65 -2.46 -30.43
N TYR A 207 -16.41 -1.50 -30.94
CA TYR A 207 -16.60 -1.26 -32.36
C TYR A 207 -15.53 -0.30 -32.88
N ASN A 208 -14.83 -0.72 -33.93
CA ASN A 208 -13.75 0.00 -34.56
C ASN A 208 -14.09 0.24 -36.04
N THR A 209 -13.36 1.11 -36.73
CA THR A 209 -13.56 1.31 -38.18
C THR A 209 -12.68 0.41 -39.04
N GLU A 210 -11.55 -0.05 -38.49
CA GLU A 210 -10.56 -0.85 -39.20
C GLU A 210 -9.97 -1.98 -38.34
N ASN A 211 -8.99 -2.71 -38.89
CA ASN A 211 -8.34 -3.83 -38.21
C ASN A 211 -7.61 -3.39 -36.93
N ILE A 212 -7.79 -4.18 -35.88
CA ILE A 212 -7.40 -3.84 -34.51
C ILE A 212 -6.03 -4.42 -34.14
N SER A 213 -5.10 -3.55 -33.75
CA SER A 213 -3.82 -3.91 -33.13
C SER A 213 -3.81 -3.50 -31.66
N ILE A 214 -3.50 -4.45 -30.76
CA ILE A 214 -3.53 -4.19 -29.31
C ILE A 214 -2.23 -4.55 -28.59
N ASN A 215 -2.01 -3.87 -27.47
CA ASN A 215 -1.12 -4.29 -26.39
C ASN A 215 -1.93 -4.50 -25.11
N THR A 216 -1.48 -5.42 -24.24
CA THR A 216 -2.18 -5.73 -22.98
C THR A 216 -1.19 -5.72 -21.82
N MET A 217 -1.61 -5.18 -20.68
CA MET A 217 -0.79 -5.16 -19.47
C MET A 217 -1.67 -5.26 -18.22
N ARG A 218 -1.07 -5.64 -17.09
CA ARG A 218 -1.75 -5.73 -15.81
C ARG A 218 -1.11 -4.80 -14.80
N LEU A 219 -1.93 -4.12 -14.00
CA LEU A 219 -1.49 -3.34 -12.85
C LEU A 219 -2.05 -3.97 -11.58
N ASN A 220 -1.22 -4.08 -10.54
CA ASN A 220 -1.64 -4.52 -9.23
C ASN A 220 -1.86 -3.29 -8.32
N ASN A 221 -2.80 -3.38 -7.38
CA ASN A 221 -3.10 -2.35 -6.36
C ASN A 221 -3.59 -0.98 -6.90
N PRO A 222 -4.88 -0.83 -7.27
CA PRO A 222 -5.88 -1.89 -7.42
C PRO A 222 -5.62 -2.72 -8.68
N ASP A 223 -6.11 -3.96 -8.68
CA ASP A 223 -5.97 -4.88 -9.82
C ASP A 223 -6.74 -4.36 -11.04
N ARG A 224 -6.04 -4.28 -12.18
CA ARG A 224 -6.56 -3.71 -13.43
C ARG A 224 -5.95 -4.42 -14.63
N ILE A 225 -6.77 -4.65 -15.64
CA ILE A 225 -6.33 -5.12 -16.96
C ILE A 225 -6.41 -3.93 -17.91
N ILE A 226 -5.29 -3.61 -18.57
CA ILE A 226 -5.18 -2.52 -19.52
C ILE A 226 -5.05 -3.10 -20.92
N ILE A 227 -5.81 -2.54 -21.85
CA ILE A 227 -5.80 -2.91 -23.27
C ILE A 227 -5.63 -1.62 -24.07
N ASP A 228 -4.51 -1.50 -24.77
CA ASP A 228 -4.19 -0.36 -25.60
C ASP A 228 -4.43 -0.70 -27.06
N ILE A 229 -5.39 -0.02 -27.69
CA ILE A 229 -5.66 -0.10 -29.12
C ILE A 229 -4.75 0.93 -29.81
N LYS A 230 -3.82 0.42 -30.63
CA LYS A 230 -2.81 1.22 -31.35
C LYS A 230 -3.41 1.88 -32.59
N ASP A 231 -2.73 2.90 -33.08
CA ASP A 231 -3.07 3.66 -34.30
C ASP A 231 -4.55 4.04 -34.36
N SER A 232 -5.07 4.49 -33.21
CA SER A 232 -6.50 4.68 -32.98
C SER A 232 -6.84 6.01 -32.32
N LEU A 233 -7.97 6.58 -32.76
CA LEU A 233 -8.61 7.73 -32.16
C LEU A 233 -9.91 7.33 -31.46
N LEU A 234 -10.17 7.94 -30.30
CA LEU A 234 -11.44 7.79 -29.60
C LEU A 234 -12.47 8.73 -30.22
N GLU A 235 -13.59 8.20 -30.71
CA GLU A 235 -14.65 9.01 -31.29
C GLU A 235 -15.54 9.64 -30.20
N ASN A 236 -16.08 10.82 -30.48
CA ASN A 236 -17.08 11.50 -29.64
C ASN A 236 -16.64 11.93 -28.22
N GLY A 237 -15.35 11.91 -27.90
CA GLY A 237 -14.85 12.36 -26.61
C GLY A 237 -13.39 11.99 -26.36
N THR A 238 -12.89 12.37 -25.18
CA THR A 238 -11.53 12.02 -24.75
C THR A 238 -11.52 11.01 -23.60
N TYR A 239 -12.67 10.78 -22.96
CA TYR A 239 -12.85 9.86 -21.84
C TYR A 239 -14.30 9.38 -21.74
N PHE A 240 -14.46 8.08 -21.49
CA PHE A 240 -15.74 7.44 -21.16
C PHE A 240 -15.56 6.46 -20.00
N GLU A 241 -16.64 6.24 -19.25
CA GLU A 241 -16.68 5.31 -18.14
C GLU A 241 -18.01 4.55 -18.15
N TYR A 242 -17.92 3.24 -17.92
CA TYR A 242 -19.06 2.33 -17.92
C TYR A 242 -19.00 1.41 -16.70
N ASP A 243 -20.03 1.46 -15.86
CA ASP A 243 -20.24 0.56 -14.72
C ASP A 243 -20.92 -0.74 -15.20
N TYR A 244 -20.20 -1.56 -15.97
CA TYR A 244 -20.80 -2.75 -16.59
C TYR A 244 -21.09 -3.91 -15.62
N GLU A 245 -20.40 -3.97 -14.46
CA GLU A 245 -20.58 -5.02 -13.45
C GLU A 245 -20.66 -6.43 -14.08
N LEU A 246 -19.63 -6.80 -14.85
CA LEU A 246 -19.60 -7.98 -15.71
C LEU A 246 -18.51 -8.96 -15.27
N GLY A 247 -18.90 -10.13 -14.75
CA GLY A 247 -17.94 -11.12 -14.20
C GLY A 247 -17.07 -10.50 -13.10
N SER A 248 -15.75 -10.66 -13.22
CA SER A 248 -14.74 -10.00 -12.36
C SER A 248 -14.54 -8.50 -12.62
N ILE A 249 -15.08 -7.97 -13.73
CA ILE A 249 -14.92 -6.56 -14.13
C ILE A 249 -16.01 -5.72 -13.45
N LYS A 250 -15.57 -4.76 -12.64
CA LYS A 250 -16.43 -3.77 -11.99
C LYS A 250 -16.81 -2.66 -12.98
N LYS A 251 -15.80 -2.13 -13.66
CA LYS A 251 -15.91 -0.91 -14.47
C LYS A 251 -14.96 -0.93 -15.66
N VAL A 252 -15.36 -0.29 -16.74
CA VAL A 252 -14.53 -0.07 -17.93
C VAL A 252 -14.34 1.42 -18.13
N ARG A 253 -13.08 1.85 -18.18
CA ARG A 253 -12.69 3.22 -18.49
C ARG A 253 -11.99 3.24 -19.83
N VAL A 254 -12.34 4.19 -20.69
CA VAL A 254 -11.72 4.34 -22.00
C VAL A 254 -11.30 5.78 -22.21
N SER A 255 -10.09 5.99 -22.69
CA SER A 255 -9.55 7.33 -22.93
C SER A 255 -8.65 7.38 -24.15
N GLN A 256 -8.60 8.53 -24.81
CA GLN A 256 -7.47 8.83 -25.68
C GLN A 256 -6.21 8.94 -24.81
N PHE A 257 -5.29 8.00 -24.98
CA PHE A 257 -4.08 7.89 -24.19
C PHE A 257 -2.93 8.63 -24.86
N SER A 258 -2.23 9.45 -24.07
CA SER A 258 -0.96 10.05 -24.47
C SER A 258 0.15 9.01 -24.30
N PRO A 259 0.91 8.67 -25.37
CA PRO A 259 2.03 7.76 -25.30
C PRO A 259 2.97 8.06 -24.12
N ASP A 260 3.30 7.02 -23.35
CA ASP A 260 4.37 7.05 -22.35
C ASP A 260 5.65 6.45 -22.94
N ASN A 261 6.66 6.23 -22.10
CA ASN A 261 7.95 5.67 -22.53
C ASN A 261 7.87 4.26 -23.15
N ASN A 262 6.72 3.59 -23.12
CA ASN A 262 6.51 2.30 -23.77
C ASN A 262 6.05 2.41 -25.24
N TYR A 263 5.82 3.63 -25.71
CA TYR A 263 5.25 3.93 -27.04
C TYR A 263 6.05 5.03 -27.74
N ASN A 264 5.90 5.16 -29.05
CA ASN A 264 6.47 6.34 -29.72
C ASN A 264 5.63 7.57 -29.35
N PRO A 265 6.24 8.74 -29.15
CA PRO A 265 5.52 9.96 -28.75
C PRO A 265 4.37 10.36 -29.69
N ASN A 266 4.43 9.95 -30.95
CA ASN A 266 3.45 10.28 -31.97
C ASN A 266 2.34 9.22 -32.12
N ASP A 267 2.46 8.06 -31.45
CA ASP A 267 1.47 6.99 -31.53
C ASP A 267 0.10 7.53 -31.07
N LYS A 268 -0.97 7.23 -31.81
CA LYS A 268 -2.33 7.52 -31.35
C LYS A 268 -2.89 6.25 -30.72
N ILE A 269 -3.19 6.31 -29.42
CA ILE A 269 -3.60 5.13 -28.65
C ILE A 269 -4.92 5.39 -27.96
N VAL A 270 -5.86 4.45 -28.07
CA VAL A 270 -7.04 4.40 -27.20
C VAL A 270 -6.79 3.35 -26.12
N ARG A 271 -6.75 3.78 -24.85
CA ARG A 271 -6.54 2.90 -23.70
C ARG A 271 -7.86 2.52 -23.08
N LEU A 272 -8.11 1.23 -22.95
CA LEU A 272 -9.14 0.65 -22.11
C LEU A 272 -8.51 0.18 -20.79
N VAL A 273 -9.19 0.47 -19.68
CA VAL A 273 -8.85 0.00 -18.35
C VAL A 273 -10.05 -0.71 -17.76
N LEU A 274 -9.90 -2.02 -17.55
CA LEU A 274 -10.87 -2.87 -16.88
C LEU A 274 -10.52 -2.86 -15.39
N ASP A 275 -11.32 -2.18 -14.59
CA ASP A 275 -11.19 -2.18 -13.14
C ASP A 275 -11.80 -3.46 -12.57
N ILE A 276 -11.00 -4.21 -11.82
CA ILE A 276 -11.42 -5.49 -11.24
C ILE A 276 -12.13 -5.26 -9.89
N LYS A 277 -13.11 -6.11 -9.58
CA LYS A 277 -13.84 -6.08 -8.31
C LYS A 277 -12.90 -6.29 -7.12
N ASP A 278 -13.20 -5.60 -6.02
CA ASP A 278 -12.42 -5.68 -4.79
C ASP A 278 -12.44 -7.12 -4.23
N GLY A 279 -11.28 -7.67 -3.85
CA GLY A 279 -11.16 -9.03 -3.33
C GLY A 279 -10.99 -10.13 -4.39
N VAL A 280 -11.21 -9.82 -5.68
CA VAL A 280 -10.91 -10.75 -6.77
C VAL A 280 -9.41 -10.73 -7.05
N ASN A 281 -8.74 -11.84 -6.73
CA ASN A 281 -7.35 -12.08 -7.09
C ASN A 281 -7.30 -12.92 -8.37
N SER A 282 -6.43 -12.54 -9.31
CA SER A 282 -6.19 -13.29 -10.55
C SER A 282 -7.35 -13.26 -11.56
N ALA A 283 -8.07 -12.15 -11.69
CA ALA A 283 -9.02 -11.97 -12.78
C ALA A 283 -8.34 -12.17 -14.15
N GLU A 284 -8.97 -12.93 -15.04
CA GLU A 284 -8.56 -13.13 -16.42
C GLU A 284 -9.70 -12.75 -17.38
N VAL A 285 -9.33 -12.33 -18.59
CA VAL A 285 -10.27 -12.01 -19.66
C VAL A 285 -9.77 -12.61 -20.95
N LYS A 286 -10.68 -13.23 -21.71
CA LYS A 286 -10.43 -13.64 -23.08
C LYS A 286 -10.65 -12.44 -24.00
N ILE A 287 -9.71 -12.22 -24.93
CA ILE A 287 -9.78 -11.14 -25.91
C ILE A 287 -9.78 -11.75 -27.31
N ASP A 288 -10.94 -11.73 -27.96
CA ASP A 288 -11.13 -12.18 -29.33
C ASP A 288 -11.24 -10.99 -30.29
N ARG A 289 -10.81 -11.19 -31.54
CA ARG A 289 -10.98 -10.22 -32.63
C ARG A 289 -11.91 -10.80 -33.68
N ASP A 290 -12.95 -10.07 -34.03
CA ASP A 290 -13.90 -10.42 -35.08
C ASP A 290 -14.06 -9.23 -36.03
N GLY A 291 -13.27 -9.22 -37.11
CA GLY A 291 -13.21 -8.09 -38.05
C GLY A 291 -12.81 -6.78 -37.38
N ASP A 292 -13.73 -5.82 -37.39
CA ASP A 292 -13.63 -4.49 -36.78
C ASP A 292 -14.10 -4.47 -35.31
N LYS A 293 -14.29 -5.64 -34.70
CA LYS A 293 -14.69 -5.77 -33.29
C LYS A 293 -13.58 -6.37 -32.44
N LEU A 294 -13.37 -5.76 -31.27
CA LEU A 294 -12.65 -6.38 -30.17
C LEU A 294 -13.67 -6.86 -29.15
N ILE A 295 -13.65 -8.16 -28.84
CA ILE A 295 -14.59 -8.79 -27.91
C ILE A 295 -13.80 -9.20 -26.67
N ILE A 296 -14.18 -8.64 -25.52
CA ILE A 296 -13.58 -8.95 -24.22
C ILE A 296 -14.60 -9.71 -23.40
N THR A 297 -14.30 -10.98 -23.12
CA THR A 297 -15.15 -11.87 -22.33
C THR A 297 -14.42 -12.17 -21.02
N PRO A 298 -14.96 -11.82 -19.83
CA PRO A 298 -14.36 -12.27 -18.58
C PRO A 298 -14.30 -13.79 -18.53
N GLU A 299 -13.20 -14.32 -18.00
CA GLU A 299 -13.11 -15.73 -17.69
C GLU A 299 -13.81 -16.01 -16.35
N GLU A 300 -14.54 -17.13 -16.33
CA GLU A 300 -15.17 -17.65 -15.11
C GLU A 300 -14.06 -17.93 -14.10
N ASN A 301 -14.27 -17.51 -12.85
CA ASN A 301 -13.31 -17.72 -11.78
C ASN A 301 -14.05 -18.02 -10.49
N ILE A 302 -13.34 -18.64 -9.53
CA ILE A 302 -13.89 -19.09 -8.25
C ILE A 302 -14.67 -17.99 -7.51
N TRP A 303 -14.31 -16.70 -7.69
CA TRP A 303 -14.97 -15.59 -7.00
C TRP A 303 -16.38 -15.27 -7.52
N GLU A 304 -16.83 -15.86 -8.63
CA GLU A 304 -18.22 -15.72 -9.08
C GLU A 304 -19.18 -16.47 -8.16
N ILE A 305 -18.73 -17.59 -7.60
CA ILE A 305 -19.48 -18.40 -6.65
C ILE A 305 -19.06 -18.18 -5.19
N LEU A 306 -17.84 -17.68 -4.95
CA LEU A 306 -17.26 -17.51 -3.61
C LEU A 306 -17.22 -16.04 -3.19
N ASN A 307 -17.84 -15.72 -2.06
CA ASN A 307 -17.66 -14.47 -1.35
C ASN A 307 -16.93 -14.71 -0.02
N TYR A 308 -15.99 -13.83 0.32
CA TYR A 308 -15.23 -13.90 1.58
C TYR A 308 -15.15 -12.51 2.24
N SER A 309 -15.41 -12.44 3.54
CA SER A 309 -15.29 -11.19 4.31
C SER A 309 -14.85 -11.45 5.76
N MET A 310 -14.43 -10.38 6.46
CA MET A 310 -14.03 -10.41 7.86
C MET A 310 -14.97 -9.57 8.71
N GLU A 311 -15.50 -10.14 9.79
CA GLU A 311 -16.37 -9.47 10.77
C GLU A 311 -15.80 -9.66 12.19
N GLY A 312 -14.92 -8.74 12.60
CA GLY A 312 -14.16 -8.88 13.85
C GLY A 312 -13.27 -10.13 13.81
N PRO A 313 -13.38 -11.07 14.77
CA PRO A 313 -12.60 -12.31 14.74
C PRO A 313 -13.12 -13.32 13.71
N ASN A 314 -14.31 -13.10 13.14
CA ASN A 314 -14.97 -14.05 12.25
C ASN A 314 -14.54 -13.87 10.80
N ARG A 315 -14.45 -14.99 10.09
CA ARG A 315 -14.24 -15.12 8.66
C ARG A 315 -15.54 -15.65 8.07
N ILE A 316 -16.21 -14.81 7.30
CA ILE A 316 -17.47 -15.17 6.66
C ILE A 316 -17.13 -15.70 5.26
N VAL A 317 -17.47 -16.96 5.01
CA VAL A 317 -17.36 -17.59 3.70
C VAL A 317 -18.78 -17.87 3.22
N THR A 318 -19.07 -17.43 2.00
CA THR A 318 -20.36 -17.62 1.33
C THR A 318 -20.13 -18.27 -0.03
N ILE A 319 -20.85 -19.36 -0.31
CA ILE A 319 -20.91 -20.02 -1.62
C ILE A 319 -22.31 -19.78 -2.22
N ASN A 320 -22.37 -19.23 -3.43
CA ASN A 320 -23.61 -18.97 -4.14
C ASN A 320 -23.91 -20.14 -5.09
N ALA A 321 -25.05 -20.80 -4.85
CA ALA A 321 -25.62 -21.78 -5.76
C ALA A 321 -26.68 -21.12 -6.66
N ASN A 322 -26.93 -21.73 -7.81
CA ASN A 322 -27.88 -21.24 -8.83
C ASN A 322 -29.35 -21.35 -8.37
N ARG A 323 -29.59 -22.16 -7.34
CA ARG A 323 -30.91 -22.46 -6.75
C ARG A 323 -30.74 -23.03 -5.35
N ASP A 324 -31.84 -23.07 -4.59
CA ASP A 324 -31.90 -23.75 -3.31
C ASP A 324 -31.40 -25.19 -3.47
N THR A 325 -30.38 -25.56 -2.71
CA THR A 325 -29.74 -26.88 -2.78
C THR A 325 -29.46 -27.42 -1.39
N ASP A 326 -29.57 -28.73 -1.24
CA ASP A 326 -28.96 -29.43 -0.11
C ASP A 326 -27.43 -29.28 -0.19
N TYR A 327 -26.79 -29.20 0.97
CA TYR A 327 -25.34 -29.20 1.12
C TYR A 327 -24.96 -29.81 2.47
N ASN A 328 -23.69 -30.19 2.60
CA ASN A 328 -23.13 -30.73 3.83
C ASN A 328 -21.84 -29.98 4.19
N ILE A 329 -21.63 -29.70 5.49
CA ILE A 329 -20.43 -29.02 6.00
C ILE A 329 -19.83 -29.85 7.12
N GLN A 330 -18.55 -30.19 6.99
CA GLN A 330 -17.80 -30.97 7.98
C GLN A 330 -16.45 -30.33 8.29
N TYR A 331 -16.12 -30.20 9.57
CA TYR A 331 -14.79 -29.79 10.00
C TYR A 331 -13.94 -31.01 10.37
N ASN A 332 -12.75 -31.11 9.79
CA ASN A 332 -11.74 -32.09 10.18
C ASN A 332 -10.68 -31.39 11.04
N SER A 333 -10.69 -31.65 12.34
CA SER A 333 -9.75 -31.04 13.29
C SER A 333 -8.30 -31.50 13.10
N HIS A 334 -8.08 -32.70 12.56
CA HIS A 334 -6.74 -33.22 12.31
C HIS A 334 -6.10 -32.56 11.08
N LEU A 335 -6.87 -32.42 10.00
CA LEU A 335 -6.43 -31.74 8.78
C LEU A 335 -6.60 -30.21 8.85
N ARG A 336 -7.29 -29.71 9.87
CA ARG A 336 -7.63 -28.30 10.08
C ARG A 336 -8.32 -27.71 8.85
N ASN A 337 -9.33 -28.40 8.32
CA ASN A 337 -10.08 -27.88 7.18
C ASN A 337 -11.58 -28.07 7.34
N VAL A 338 -12.34 -27.18 6.72
CA VAL A 338 -13.80 -27.33 6.55
C VAL A 338 -14.05 -27.78 5.12
N LEU A 339 -14.76 -28.89 4.96
CA LEU A 339 -15.24 -29.38 3.68
C LEU A 339 -16.72 -29.06 3.53
N ILE A 340 -17.08 -28.44 2.42
CA ILE A 340 -18.46 -28.20 1.98
C ILE A 340 -18.70 -29.03 0.73
N THR A 341 -19.79 -29.80 0.70
CA THR A 341 -20.22 -30.56 -0.48
C THR A 341 -21.64 -30.19 -0.89
N LEU A 342 -21.88 -30.09 -2.20
CA LEU A 342 -23.19 -29.85 -2.81
C LEU A 342 -23.24 -30.44 -4.24
N PRO A 343 -24.42 -30.74 -4.81
CA PRO A 343 -24.55 -31.21 -6.18
C PRO A 343 -23.97 -30.24 -7.21
N VAL A 344 -23.13 -30.71 -8.12
CA VAL A 344 -22.48 -29.86 -9.13
C VAL A 344 -23.47 -29.19 -10.07
N GLU A 345 -24.59 -29.86 -10.39
CA GLU A 345 -25.66 -29.31 -11.25
C GLU A 345 -26.39 -28.09 -10.67
N ASN A 346 -26.10 -27.74 -9.40
CA ASN A 346 -26.71 -26.62 -8.70
C ASN A 346 -25.77 -25.42 -8.57
N ILE A 347 -24.55 -25.51 -9.06
CA ILE A 347 -23.55 -24.43 -8.95
C ILE A 347 -22.81 -24.28 -10.28
N ASP A 348 -22.54 -23.04 -10.69
CA ASP A 348 -21.66 -22.75 -11.82
C ASP A 348 -20.20 -22.95 -11.38
N LEU A 349 -19.82 -24.22 -11.22
CA LEU A 349 -18.56 -24.61 -10.61
C LEU A 349 -17.37 -24.15 -11.45
N VAL A 350 -16.42 -23.49 -10.81
CA VAL A 350 -15.10 -23.22 -11.37
C VAL A 350 -14.06 -23.87 -10.46
N GLU A 351 -13.39 -24.90 -10.96
CA GLU A 351 -12.34 -25.58 -10.20
C GLU A 351 -11.11 -24.69 -10.00
N GLY A 352 -10.41 -24.88 -8.87
CA GLY A 352 -9.10 -24.27 -8.62
C GLY A 352 -8.85 -23.94 -7.15
N ASN A 353 -7.89 -23.06 -6.89
CA ASN A 353 -7.45 -22.72 -5.54
C ASN A 353 -7.27 -21.22 -5.36
N VAL A 354 -7.80 -20.70 -4.26
CA VAL A 354 -7.70 -19.30 -3.86
C VAL A 354 -6.90 -19.19 -2.57
N LYS A 355 -5.77 -18.47 -2.61
CA LYS A 355 -4.99 -18.14 -1.41
C LYS A 355 -5.66 -17.00 -0.63
N ILE A 356 -5.93 -17.24 0.66
CA ILE A 356 -6.52 -16.27 1.60
C ILE A 356 -5.45 -15.72 2.55
N ASN A 357 -4.70 -16.60 3.22
CA ASN A 357 -3.53 -16.28 4.04
C ASN A 357 -3.76 -15.16 5.08
N ASP A 358 -4.90 -15.18 5.77
CA ASP A 358 -5.33 -14.14 6.72
C ASP A 358 -4.95 -14.45 8.20
N GLY A 359 -4.11 -15.46 8.40
CA GLY A 359 -3.73 -16.00 9.70
C GLY A 359 -4.64 -17.11 10.25
N LEU A 360 -5.90 -17.19 9.85
CA LEU A 360 -6.82 -18.30 10.17
C LEU A 360 -7.00 -19.24 8.98
N ILE A 361 -7.40 -18.72 7.82
CA ILE A 361 -7.60 -19.44 6.56
C ILE A 361 -6.36 -19.25 5.68
N GLY A 362 -5.78 -20.36 5.24
CA GLY A 362 -4.66 -20.36 4.29
C GLY A 362 -5.15 -20.26 2.85
N ASP A 363 -6.03 -21.18 2.45
CA ASP A 363 -6.63 -21.19 1.11
C ASP A 363 -7.99 -21.88 1.07
N ILE A 364 -8.71 -21.67 -0.03
CA ILE A 364 -9.97 -22.33 -0.37
C ILE A 364 -9.78 -23.02 -1.71
N ALA A 365 -9.93 -24.34 -1.73
CA ALA A 365 -9.86 -25.17 -2.94
C ALA A 365 -11.26 -25.61 -3.36
N ILE A 366 -11.51 -25.62 -4.67
CA ILE A 366 -12.77 -26.06 -5.28
C ILE A 366 -12.46 -27.12 -6.32
N GLU A 367 -13.10 -28.28 -6.21
CA GLU A 367 -12.89 -29.43 -7.09
C GLU A 367 -14.25 -30.08 -7.45
N GLU A 368 -14.35 -30.62 -8.66
CA GLU A 368 -15.47 -31.47 -9.08
C GLU A 368 -15.10 -32.94 -8.91
N ILE A 369 -15.90 -33.70 -8.15
CA ILE A 369 -15.69 -35.13 -8.00
C ILE A 369 -17.01 -35.87 -8.22
N GLY A 370 -17.16 -36.42 -9.43
CA GLY A 370 -18.40 -37.08 -9.83
C GLY A 370 -19.53 -36.08 -9.98
N ASP A 371 -20.64 -36.29 -9.26
CA ASP A 371 -21.82 -35.42 -9.32
C ASP A 371 -21.84 -34.35 -8.20
N GLU A 372 -20.73 -34.19 -7.47
CA GLU A 372 -20.60 -33.29 -6.32
C GLU A 372 -19.46 -32.29 -6.49
N ALA A 373 -19.70 -31.05 -6.08
CA ALA A 373 -18.70 -30.02 -5.88
C ALA A 373 -18.12 -30.11 -4.46
N TYR A 374 -16.80 -30.02 -4.35
CA TYR A 374 -16.04 -30.07 -3.10
C TYR A 374 -15.36 -28.72 -2.87
N ILE A 375 -15.80 -27.97 -1.86
CA ILE A 375 -15.17 -26.72 -1.45
C ILE A 375 -14.45 -26.94 -0.12
N THR A 376 -13.12 -26.95 -0.15
CA THR A 376 -12.26 -27.19 1.01
C THR A 376 -11.63 -25.89 1.48
N ILE A 377 -11.99 -25.43 2.67
CA ILE A 377 -11.40 -24.28 3.36
C ILE A 377 -10.28 -24.80 4.26
N ASN A 378 -9.02 -24.60 3.85
CA ASN A 378 -7.84 -25.02 4.59
C ASN A 378 -7.47 -23.97 5.64
N CYS A 379 -7.55 -24.33 6.92
CA CYS A 379 -7.19 -23.46 8.03
C CYS A 379 -5.73 -23.68 8.44
N MET A 380 -5.05 -22.58 8.77
CA MET A 380 -3.67 -22.58 9.26
C MET A 380 -3.58 -23.06 10.71
N ARG A 381 -4.71 -22.99 11.44
CA ARG A 381 -4.84 -23.29 12.86
C ARG A 381 -6.23 -23.86 13.17
N ALA A 382 -6.41 -24.38 14.38
CA ALA A 382 -7.71 -24.86 14.85
C ALA A 382 -8.77 -23.75 14.76
N ALA A 383 -9.95 -24.11 14.26
CA ALA A 383 -11.04 -23.17 14.00
C ALA A 383 -12.36 -23.73 14.52
N ASP A 384 -13.13 -22.85 15.18
CA ASP A 384 -14.56 -23.06 15.37
C ASP A 384 -15.29 -22.57 14.12
N TYR A 385 -16.39 -23.25 13.75
CA TYR A 385 -17.27 -22.77 12.68
C TYR A 385 -18.73 -22.76 13.12
N ASN A 386 -19.50 -21.83 12.57
CA ASN A 386 -20.95 -21.76 12.69
C ASN A 386 -21.55 -21.67 11.30
N ILE A 387 -22.51 -22.54 11.01
CA ILE A 387 -23.31 -22.45 9.79
C ILE A 387 -24.34 -21.34 10.00
N LEU A 388 -24.34 -20.36 9.09
CA LEU A 388 -25.22 -19.19 9.12
C LEU A 388 -26.43 -19.35 8.18
N SER A 389 -26.34 -20.24 7.19
CA SER A 389 -27.40 -20.59 6.25
C SER A 389 -28.30 -21.72 6.76
N ARG A 390 -29.47 -21.91 6.13
CA ARG A 390 -30.35 -23.06 6.38
C ARG A 390 -29.79 -24.30 5.71
N THR A 391 -30.24 -25.51 6.08
CA THR A 391 -29.75 -26.78 5.49
C THR A 391 -30.05 -26.93 3.99
N ILE A 392 -31.04 -26.18 3.49
CA ILE A 392 -31.33 -26.00 2.07
C ILE A 392 -31.35 -24.50 1.85
N ASP A 393 -30.40 -24.01 1.05
CA ASP A 393 -30.25 -22.59 0.73
C ASP A 393 -29.52 -22.43 -0.61
N ASN A 394 -29.67 -21.27 -1.23
CA ASN A 394 -28.87 -20.88 -2.40
C ASN A 394 -27.64 -20.02 -2.01
N GLU A 395 -27.58 -19.50 -0.78
CA GLU A 395 -26.42 -18.84 -0.19
C GLU A 395 -25.89 -19.72 0.96
N ILE A 396 -24.96 -20.65 0.66
CA ILE A 396 -24.32 -21.47 1.69
C ILE A 396 -23.31 -20.61 2.45
N LYS A 397 -23.60 -20.30 3.70
CA LYS A 397 -22.86 -19.33 4.49
C LYS A 397 -22.37 -19.92 5.79
N LEU A 398 -21.09 -19.74 6.08
CA LEU A 398 -20.50 -20.10 7.36
C LEU A 398 -19.59 -18.99 7.89
N SER A 399 -19.50 -18.92 9.21
CA SER A 399 -18.54 -18.11 9.94
C SER A 399 -17.51 -19.02 10.57
N LEU A 400 -16.23 -18.82 10.24
CA LEU A 400 -15.11 -19.43 10.94
C LEU A 400 -14.48 -18.42 11.89
N LYS A 401 -14.07 -18.87 13.06
CA LYS A 401 -13.21 -18.09 13.95
C LYS A 401 -12.15 -19.01 14.51
N ARG A 402 -11.11 -18.43 15.10
CA ARG A 402 -10.12 -19.22 15.83
C ARG A 402 -10.80 -20.00 16.96
N ASP A 403 -10.44 -21.27 17.12
CA ASP A 403 -10.85 -22.08 18.27
C ASP A 403 -10.41 -21.37 19.56
N SER A 404 -11.27 -21.35 20.57
CA SER A 404 -10.98 -20.70 21.87
C SER A 404 -10.13 -21.57 22.80
N ASN A 405 -10.02 -22.88 22.56
CA ASN A 405 -9.26 -23.83 23.38
C ASN A 405 -7.89 -24.16 22.76
N ILE A 406 -7.20 -23.16 22.21
CA ILE A 406 -5.89 -23.38 21.56
C ILE A 406 -4.89 -23.92 22.58
N SER A 407 -4.41 -25.13 22.33
CA SER A 407 -3.28 -25.71 23.05
C SER A 407 -2.05 -24.81 22.93
N PRO A 408 -1.23 -24.63 23.99
CA PRO A 408 0.05 -23.90 23.87
C PRO A 408 0.91 -24.36 22.68
N TYR A 409 0.88 -25.65 22.36
CA TYR A 409 1.60 -26.26 21.23
C TYR A 409 1.19 -25.72 19.86
N ASP A 410 -0.04 -25.20 19.75
CA ASP A 410 -0.58 -24.61 18.53
C ASP A 410 -0.32 -23.10 18.42
N ARG A 411 0.38 -22.50 19.41
CA ARG A 411 0.78 -21.09 19.37
C ARG A 411 2.25 -20.95 18.99
N ILE A 412 2.51 -20.09 18.01
CA ILE A 412 3.86 -19.77 17.55
C ILE A 412 4.28 -18.42 18.13
N ILE A 413 5.33 -18.40 18.94
CA ILE A 413 5.91 -17.16 19.49
C ILE A 413 7.27 -16.93 18.83
N VAL A 414 7.42 -15.80 18.16
CA VAL A 414 8.72 -15.39 17.63
C VAL A 414 9.45 -14.55 18.67
N ILE A 415 10.66 -14.99 19.01
CA ILE A 415 11.55 -14.31 19.96
C ILE A 415 12.67 -13.66 19.15
N ASP A 416 12.87 -12.36 19.35
CA ASP A 416 13.82 -11.58 18.59
C ASP A 416 14.91 -10.98 19.48
N PRO A 417 16.08 -11.64 19.61
CA PRO A 417 17.20 -11.06 20.32
C PRO A 417 17.77 -9.90 19.48
N GLY A 418 17.63 -8.67 19.97
CA GLY A 418 18.09 -7.46 19.28
C GLY A 418 19.57 -7.51 18.91
N HIS A 419 19.94 -6.80 17.84
CA HIS A 419 21.33 -6.69 17.34
C HIS A 419 21.96 -8.05 16.93
N GLY A 420 23.29 -8.18 16.98
CA GLY A 420 24.03 -9.41 16.73
C GLY A 420 25.11 -9.28 15.64
N GLY A 421 26.08 -10.18 15.61
CA GLY A 421 27.19 -10.18 14.66
C GLY A 421 27.93 -8.85 14.64
N LYS A 422 27.89 -8.17 13.48
CA LYS A 422 28.55 -6.87 13.24
C LYS A 422 27.94 -5.70 14.01
N ASP A 423 26.71 -5.84 14.49
CA ASP A 423 26.03 -4.82 15.27
C ASP A 423 26.07 -5.21 16.75
N PRO A 424 26.90 -4.55 17.57
CA PRO A 424 26.99 -4.86 18.99
C PRO A 424 25.82 -4.28 19.81
N GLY A 425 24.99 -3.43 19.21
CA GLY A 425 24.11 -2.53 19.95
C GLY A 425 24.92 -1.57 20.81
N THR A 426 24.38 -1.20 21.97
CA THR A 426 25.10 -0.38 22.95
C THR A 426 26.31 -1.13 23.51
N VAL A 427 27.45 -0.44 23.63
CA VAL A 427 28.64 -0.95 24.31
C VAL A 427 28.98 -0.03 25.46
N GLN A 428 29.00 -0.58 26.68
CA GLN A 428 29.33 0.18 27.88
C GLN A 428 30.20 -0.65 28.81
N ALA A 429 31.36 -0.11 29.21
CA ALA A 429 32.33 -0.76 30.10
C ALA A 429 32.69 -2.20 29.69
N GLY A 430 32.81 -2.46 28.38
CA GLY A 430 33.16 -3.79 27.84
C GLY A 430 31.97 -4.75 27.67
N VAL A 431 30.78 -4.38 28.15
CA VAL A 431 29.54 -5.14 28.02
C VAL A 431 28.82 -4.71 26.74
N ARG A 432 28.34 -5.66 25.95
CA ARG A 432 27.64 -5.42 24.68
C ARG A 432 26.19 -5.82 24.81
N GLU A 433 25.29 -4.97 24.34
CA GLU A 433 23.84 -5.18 24.37
C GLU A 433 23.44 -6.51 23.70
N LYS A 434 24.01 -6.81 22.53
CA LYS A 434 23.70 -8.04 21.80
C LYS A 434 23.93 -9.34 22.59
N ASP A 435 24.88 -9.32 23.54
CA ASP A 435 25.26 -10.48 24.34
C ASP A 435 24.20 -10.70 25.44
N ILE A 436 23.73 -9.61 26.08
CA ILE A 436 22.61 -9.63 27.05
C ILE A 436 21.31 -10.05 26.37
N ASN A 437 20.98 -9.44 25.22
CA ASN A 437 19.76 -9.75 24.48
C ASN A 437 19.69 -11.23 24.12
N LEU A 438 20.81 -11.81 23.65
CA LEU A 438 20.87 -13.24 23.32
C LEU A 438 20.67 -14.12 24.56
N ALA A 439 21.36 -13.82 25.66
CA ALA A 439 21.28 -14.60 26.89
C ALA A 439 19.84 -14.66 27.44
N VAL A 440 19.18 -13.50 27.56
CA VAL A 440 17.78 -13.41 28.02
C VAL A 440 16.85 -14.15 27.06
N SER A 441 17.03 -13.98 25.75
CA SER A 441 16.16 -14.62 24.76
C SER A 441 16.31 -16.15 24.70
N LEU A 442 17.51 -16.71 24.92
CA LEU A 442 17.72 -18.16 24.98
C LEU A 442 16.99 -18.77 26.18
N LYS A 443 17.09 -18.13 27.36
CA LYS A 443 16.33 -18.55 28.55
C LYS A 443 14.82 -18.45 28.34
N LEU A 444 14.35 -17.36 27.71
CA LEU A 444 12.94 -17.21 27.37
C LEU A 444 12.46 -18.30 26.41
N ASN A 445 13.28 -18.66 25.43
CA ASN A 445 12.98 -19.72 24.49
C ASN A 445 12.79 -21.06 25.20
N GLU A 446 13.74 -21.45 26.06
CA GLU A 446 13.65 -22.68 26.85
C GLU A 446 12.41 -22.69 27.76
N ALA A 447 12.19 -21.60 28.51
CA ALA A 447 11.04 -21.49 29.42
C ALA A 447 9.68 -21.58 28.71
N LEU A 448 9.56 -21.03 27.50
CA LEU A 448 8.33 -21.14 26.71
C LEU A 448 8.15 -22.53 26.09
N GLN A 449 9.23 -23.18 25.65
CA GLN A 449 9.18 -24.55 25.13
C GLN A 449 8.76 -25.55 26.23
N ASP A 450 9.24 -25.37 27.46
CA ASP A 450 8.84 -26.18 28.62
C ASP A 450 7.35 -26.04 28.96
N LYS A 451 6.74 -24.89 28.61
CA LYS A 451 5.30 -24.64 28.72
C LYS A 451 4.49 -25.18 27.54
N GLY A 452 5.18 -25.78 26.57
CA GLY A 452 4.58 -26.36 25.37
C GLY A 452 4.35 -25.36 24.25
N TYR A 453 4.85 -24.12 24.31
CA TYR A 453 4.73 -23.21 23.18
C TYR A 453 5.68 -23.60 22.04
N THR A 454 5.24 -23.41 20.80
CA THR A 454 6.15 -23.44 19.66
C THR A 454 6.88 -22.11 19.59
N THR A 455 8.20 -22.12 19.69
CA THR A 455 9.02 -20.91 19.61
C THR A 455 9.93 -20.92 18.39
N VAL A 456 10.16 -19.74 17.81
CA VAL A 456 11.17 -19.54 16.76
C VAL A 456 11.97 -18.30 17.07
N MET A 457 13.30 -18.42 17.09
CA MET A 457 14.20 -17.29 17.34
C MET A 457 14.69 -16.66 16.04
N THR A 458 14.78 -15.33 15.98
CA THR A 458 15.37 -14.64 14.79
C THR A 458 16.88 -14.87 14.68
N ARG A 459 17.54 -15.21 15.79
CA ARG A 459 18.91 -15.74 15.88
C ARG A 459 19.09 -16.55 17.16
N GLU A 460 19.89 -17.61 17.09
CA GLU A 460 20.26 -18.46 18.24
C GLU A 460 21.74 -18.28 18.65
N GLY A 461 22.50 -17.50 17.88
CA GLY A 461 23.90 -17.21 18.11
C GLY A 461 24.26 -15.75 17.79
N ASP A 462 25.56 -15.45 17.73
CA ASP A 462 26.08 -14.11 17.41
C ASP A 462 26.07 -13.83 15.89
N THR A 463 24.88 -13.82 15.29
CA THR A 463 24.65 -13.50 13.88
C THR A 463 23.88 -12.18 13.75
N TYR A 464 23.96 -11.53 12.58
CA TYR A 464 23.26 -10.27 12.31
C TYR A 464 22.07 -10.47 11.35
N PRO A 465 20.85 -10.69 11.85
CA PRO A 465 19.65 -10.61 11.05
C PRO A 465 19.25 -9.14 10.78
N GLU A 466 18.92 -8.84 9.53
CA GLU A 466 18.41 -7.52 9.14
C GLU A 466 16.98 -7.30 9.67
N ASN A 467 16.63 -6.06 10.01
CA ASN A 467 15.35 -5.73 10.64
C ASN A 467 14.13 -6.17 9.81
N VAL A 468 14.20 -6.04 8.49
CA VAL A 468 13.13 -6.48 7.58
C VAL A 468 13.00 -8.01 7.59
N ALA A 469 14.13 -8.74 7.62
CA ALA A 469 14.12 -10.19 7.66
C ALA A 469 13.52 -10.74 8.97
N ARG A 470 13.75 -10.06 10.10
CA ARG A 470 13.16 -10.41 11.41
C ARG A 470 11.63 -10.36 11.38
N ALA A 471 11.07 -9.24 10.89
CA ALA A 471 9.63 -9.08 10.75
C ALA A 471 9.04 -10.05 9.71
N LYS A 472 9.73 -10.23 8.58
CA LYS A 472 9.34 -11.16 7.52
C LYS A 472 9.21 -12.59 8.02
N LEU A 473 10.19 -13.07 8.80
CA LEU A 473 10.15 -14.40 9.41
C LEU A 473 8.87 -14.60 10.23
N ALA A 474 8.53 -13.65 11.10
CA ALA A 474 7.33 -13.74 11.93
C ALA A 474 6.04 -13.74 11.12
N ASN A 475 6.00 -12.97 10.03
CA ASN A 475 4.86 -12.91 9.13
C ASN A 475 4.69 -14.21 8.33
N GLU A 476 5.78 -14.77 7.81
CA GLU A 476 5.77 -16.02 7.04
C GLU A 476 5.36 -17.23 7.90
N LEU A 477 5.68 -17.18 9.19
CA LEU A 477 5.25 -18.18 10.17
C LEU A 477 3.84 -17.96 10.72
N TYR A 478 3.20 -16.83 10.40
CA TYR A 478 1.90 -16.44 10.97
C TYR A 478 1.91 -16.49 12.50
N ALA A 479 3.00 -16.00 13.10
CA ALA A 479 3.21 -16.05 14.54
C ALA A 479 2.06 -15.39 15.31
N ASP A 480 1.79 -15.88 16.52
CA ASP A 480 0.80 -15.34 17.44
C ASP A 480 1.31 -14.11 18.18
N LEU A 481 2.58 -14.14 18.57
CA LEU A 481 3.27 -13.04 19.24
C LEU A 481 4.66 -12.85 18.66
N TYR A 482 5.10 -11.60 18.67
CA TYR A 482 6.48 -11.22 18.40
C TYR A 482 7.06 -10.46 19.59
N ILE A 483 8.10 -11.01 20.22
CA ILE A 483 8.73 -10.44 21.41
C ILE A 483 10.18 -10.10 21.09
N SER A 484 10.50 -8.83 20.95
CA SER A 484 11.88 -8.36 20.76
C SER A 484 12.51 -7.96 22.08
N ILE A 485 13.73 -8.44 22.34
CA ILE A 485 14.46 -8.20 23.59
C ILE A 485 15.64 -7.28 23.32
N HIS A 486 15.70 -6.18 24.08
CA HIS A 486 16.72 -5.15 24.02
C HIS A 486 17.17 -4.72 25.43
N ALA A 487 18.29 -4.01 25.49
CA ALA A 487 18.73 -3.29 26.69
C ALA A 487 19.13 -1.85 26.30
N ASN A 488 18.41 -0.90 26.89
CA ASN A 488 18.36 0.47 26.47
C ASN A 488 19.67 1.22 26.74
N SER A 489 19.76 2.43 26.19
CA SER A 489 20.89 3.31 26.39
C SER A 489 20.50 4.76 26.29
N ILE A 490 20.94 5.53 27.28
CA ILE A 490 20.74 6.98 27.31
C ILE A 490 21.94 7.67 27.96
N GLY A 491 22.27 8.88 27.51
CA GLY A 491 23.47 9.59 27.93
C GLY A 491 23.53 9.94 29.42
N ASN A 492 22.39 9.97 30.13
CA ASN A 492 22.35 10.14 31.58
C ASN A 492 22.44 8.78 32.29
N PRO A 493 23.54 8.48 33.02
CA PRO A 493 23.73 7.18 33.67
C PRO A 493 22.83 6.95 34.89
N ASP A 494 22.10 7.95 35.38
CA ASP A 494 21.19 7.79 36.52
C ASP A 494 19.83 7.21 36.12
N ILE A 495 19.50 7.22 34.82
CA ILE A 495 18.25 6.68 34.30
C ILE A 495 18.31 5.15 34.33
N HIS A 496 17.30 4.54 34.93
CA HIS A 496 17.16 3.09 35.09
C HIS A 496 15.71 2.63 35.02
N GLY A 497 15.43 1.37 34.68
CA GLY A 497 14.09 0.78 34.65
C GLY A 497 13.68 0.19 33.30
N ILE A 498 12.43 -0.28 33.22
CA ILE A 498 11.87 -1.01 32.08
C ILE A 498 11.13 -0.06 31.14
N GLN A 499 11.35 -0.20 29.83
CA GLN A 499 10.49 0.39 28.81
C GLN A 499 9.90 -0.69 27.91
N VAL A 500 8.64 -0.54 27.52
CA VAL A 500 8.02 -1.42 26.54
C VAL A 500 7.54 -0.59 25.36
N LEU A 501 8.08 -0.90 24.19
CA LEU A 501 7.82 -0.21 22.94
C LEU A 501 6.79 -1.01 22.14
N TYR A 502 5.83 -0.31 21.53
CA TYR A 502 4.75 -0.94 20.78
C TYR A 502 4.37 -0.11 19.55
N TYR A 503 3.69 -0.74 18.59
CA TYR A 503 3.15 -0.06 17.41
C TYR A 503 1.74 0.46 17.69
N SER A 504 1.47 1.74 17.42
CA SER A 504 0.23 2.39 17.89
C SER A 504 -0.94 2.38 16.89
N LYS A 505 -0.86 1.58 15.82
CA LYS A 505 -1.90 1.45 14.79
C LYS A 505 -2.26 -0.01 14.55
N ASP A 506 -3.40 -0.21 13.90
CA ASP A 506 -3.84 -1.53 13.46
C ASP A 506 -2.86 -2.10 12.44
N LYS A 507 -2.73 -3.42 12.46
CA LYS A 507 -1.95 -4.21 11.51
C LYS A 507 -2.90 -5.19 10.80
N ALA A 508 -2.37 -5.93 9.83
CA ALA A 508 -3.14 -6.88 9.04
C ALA A 508 -3.97 -7.86 9.91
N ASN A 509 -3.39 -8.40 10.99
CA ASN A 509 -4.02 -9.47 11.78
C ASN A 509 -4.21 -9.11 13.27
N VAL A 510 -4.00 -7.86 13.67
CA VAL A 510 -4.14 -7.43 15.07
C VAL A 510 -4.54 -5.97 15.19
N THR A 511 -5.39 -5.63 16.16
CA THR A 511 -5.75 -4.24 16.44
C THR A 511 -4.71 -3.52 17.32
N LYS A 512 -4.73 -2.19 17.30
CA LYS A 512 -3.91 -1.37 18.20
C LYS A 512 -4.25 -1.62 19.67
N GLU A 513 -5.51 -1.90 20.01
CA GLU A 513 -5.94 -2.19 21.38
C GLU A 513 -5.32 -3.50 21.88
N GLN A 514 -5.30 -4.53 21.04
CA GLN A 514 -4.66 -5.81 21.36
C GLN A 514 -3.15 -5.67 21.55
N THR A 515 -2.50 -4.89 20.68
CA THR A 515 -1.05 -4.62 20.81
C THR A 515 -0.74 -3.79 22.06
N LEU A 516 -1.57 -2.79 22.38
CA LEU A 516 -1.44 -1.99 23.59
C LEU A 516 -1.71 -2.82 24.85
N ALA A 517 -2.66 -3.75 24.82
CA ALA A 517 -2.93 -4.66 25.93
C ALA A 517 -1.73 -5.55 26.23
N LEU A 518 -1.10 -6.13 25.19
CA LEU A 518 0.16 -6.87 25.33
C LEU A 518 1.25 -6.01 25.99
N ALA A 519 1.43 -4.78 25.50
CA ALA A 519 2.45 -3.88 26.04
C ALA A 519 2.23 -3.53 27.53
N ASN A 520 0.98 -3.25 27.93
CA ASN A 520 0.63 -2.99 29.34
C ASN A 520 0.90 -4.22 30.21
N ILE A 521 0.44 -5.40 29.78
CA ILE A 521 0.64 -6.65 30.53
C ILE A 521 2.14 -6.93 30.72
N MET A 522 2.96 -6.73 29.68
CA MET A 522 4.41 -6.90 29.79
C MET A 522 5.02 -5.93 30.79
N MET A 523 4.66 -4.65 30.73
CA MET A 523 5.17 -3.66 31.70
C MET A 523 4.78 -4.04 33.14
N GLU A 524 3.52 -4.39 33.37
CA GLU A 524 3.00 -4.78 34.69
C GLU A 524 3.72 -6.01 35.25
N GLU A 525 3.78 -7.10 34.48
CA GLU A 525 4.38 -8.35 34.98
C GLU A 525 5.89 -8.23 35.17
N ILE A 526 6.60 -7.51 34.30
CA ILE A 526 8.05 -7.33 34.40
C ILE A 526 8.39 -6.44 35.60
N THR A 527 7.74 -5.29 35.76
CA THR A 527 8.01 -4.40 36.90
C THR A 527 7.63 -5.06 38.23
N LYS A 528 6.54 -5.82 38.29
CA LYS A 528 6.14 -6.61 39.46
C LYS A 528 7.13 -7.70 39.82
N GLY A 529 7.64 -8.44 38.84
CA GLY A 529 8.57 -9.56 39.10
C GLY A 529 9.99 -9.11 39.43
N THR A 530 10.44 -8.03 38.82
CA THR A 530 11.84 -7.54 38.98
C THR A 530 11.99 -6.46 40.05
N GLY A 531 10.89 -5.77 40.41
CA GLY A 531 10.92 -4.55 41.22
C GLY A 531 11.54 -3.35 40.51
N ALA A 532 11.80 -3.43 39.20
CA ALA A 532 12.37 -2.36 38.41
C ALA A 532 11.39 -1.18 38.25
N GLN A 533 11.95 0.02 38.03
CA GLN A 533 11.14 1.21 37.80
C GLN A 533 10.39 1.12 36.46
N ASP A 534 9.10 1.45 36.46
CA ASP A 534 8.32 1.69 35.23
C ASP A 534 8.80 2.98 34.54
N LYS A 535 9.31 2.87 33.30
CA LYS A 535 9.73 4.00 32.46
C LYS A 535 8.80 4.24 31.26
N ASN A 536 7.55 3.81 31.41
CA ASN A 536 6.40 3.98 30.53
C ASN A 536 6.42 3.12 29.27
N LEU A 537 5.21 2.94 28.73
CA LEU A 537 5.00 2.45 27.37
C LEU A 537 5.34 3.53 26.36
N LEU A 538 6.00 3.14 25.26
CA LEU A 538 6.38 4.06 24.19
C LEU A 538 5.81 3.60 22.85
N ALA A 539 4.89 4.39 22.30
CA ALA A 539 4.47 4.23 20.91
C ALA A 539 5.67 4.53 19.97
N ARG A 540 6.05 3.55 19.15
CA ARG A 540 7.21 3.62 18.25
C ARG A 540 6.86 3.18 16.83
N ASP A 541 6.09 4.02 16.15
CA ASP A 541 5.57 3.78 14.80
C ASP A 541 6.63 3.67 13.68
N LYS A 542 7.92 3.83 14.01
CA LYS A 542 9.04 3.74 13.06
C LYS A 542 9.97 2.55 13.33
N THR A 543 9.78 1.83 14.42
CA THR A 543 10.63 0.68 14.76
C THR A 543 10.21 -0.49 13.90
N ILE A 544 11.02 -0.78 12.86
CA ILE A 544 10.72 -1.75 11.78
C ILE A 544 10.22 -3.09 12.34
N VAL A 545 10.94 -3.67 13.31
CA VAL A 545 10.65 -5.01 13.83
C VAL A 545 9.29 -5.16 14.51
N ILE A 546 8.71 -4.09 15.06
CA ILE A 546 7.35 -4.10 15.64
C ILE A 546 6.32 -3.44 14.72
N ARG A 547 6.75 -2.63 13.75
CA ARG A 547 5.89 -1.97 12.76
C ARG A 547 5.48 -2.92 11.63
N ASP A 548 6.43 -3.69 11.11
CA ASP A 548 6.26 -4.47 9.87
C ASP A 548 5.81 -5.93 10.14
N THR A 549 5.63 -6.31 11.40
CA THR A 549 4.99 -7.57 11.81
C THR A 549 3.47 -7.48 11.75
N ASN A 550 2.78 -8.57 11.44
CA ASN A 550 1.32 -8.63 11.27
C ASN A 550 0.54 -9.04 12.54
N MET A 551 1.23 -9.52 13.58
CA MET A 551 0.66 -9.96 14.86
C MET A 551 0.95 -8.98 16.00
N ALA A 552 0.41 -9.24 17.20
CA ALA A 552 0.71 -8.45 18.38
C ALA A 552 2.21 -8.54 18.69
N SER A 553 2.86 -7.38 18.83
CA SER A 553 4.31 -7.31 18.95
C SER A 553 4.75 -6.27 19.97
N VAL A 554 5.78 -6.58 20.73
CA VAL A 554 6.44 -5.63 21.63
C VAL A 554 7.96 -5.70 21.48
N LEU A 555 8.61 -4.59 21.77
CA LEU A 555 10.05 -4.53 22.01
C LEU A 555 10.24 -4.14 23.48
N ILE A 556 10.91 -5.01 24.23
CA ILE A 556 11.11 -4.87 25.67
C ILE A 556 12.54 -4.40 25.89
N GLU A 557 12.67 -3.21 26.46
CA GLU A 557 13.91 -2.66 26.97
C GLU A 557 14.05 -3.11 28.43
N THR A 558 14.88 -4.13 28.65
CA THR A 558 15.00 -4.86 29.92
C THR A 558 15.74 -4.09 31.04
N GLY A 559 16.24 -2.91 30.72
CA GLY A 559 17.02 -2.03 31.61
C GLY A 559 17.90 -1.09 30.78
N PHE A 560 18.64 -0.17 31.40
CA PHE A 560 19.56 0.76 30.74
C PHE A 560 21.02 0.34 30.94
N LEU A 561 21.69 -0.09 29.88
CA LEU A 561 23.08 -0.54 29.91
C LEU A 561 24.06 0.59 30.33
N THR A 562 23.67 1.85 30.12
CA THR A 562 24.43 3.03 30.55
C THR A 562 24.42 3.22 32.06
N ASN A 563 23.40 2.74 32.77
CA ASN A 563 23.34 2.78 34.23
C ASN A 563 24.26 1.70 34.84
N PRO A 564 25.22 2.06 35.72
CA PRO A 564 26.16 1.08 36.28
C PRO A 564 25.52 -0.07 37.05
N ARG A 565 24.46 0.22 37.83
CA ARG A 565 23.76 -0.79 38.64
C ARG A 565 22.95 -1.72 37.76
N GLU A 566 22.23 -1.19 36.77
CA GLU A 566 21.48 -2.04 35.85
C GLU A 566 22.40 -2.86 34.95
N ARG A 567 23.54 -2.33 34.52
CA ARG A 567 24.53 -3.12 33.77
C ARG A 567 25.03 -4.33 34.56
N GLU A 568 25.20 -4.22 35.88
CA GLU A 568 25.52 -5.37 36.74
C GLU A 568 24.33 -6.35 36.82
N LEU A 569 23.10 -5.84 37.01
CA LEU A 569 21.90 -6.67 37.06
C LEU A 569 21.63 -7.42 35.75
N LEU A 570 21.70 -6.75 34.60
CA LEU A 570 21.46 -7.31 33.27
C LEU A 570 22.43 -8.45 32.91
N GLN A 571 23.59 -8.52 33.56
CA GLN A 571 24.55 -9.63 33.41
C GLN A 571 24.34 -10.75 34.43
N SER A 572 23.53 -10.52 35.48
CA SER A 572 23.29 -11.52 36.51
C SER A 572 22.23 -12.53 36.05
N GLU A 573 22.53 -13.81 36.23
CA GLU A 573 21.61 -14.90 35.90
C GLU A 573 20.26 -14.73 36.61
N GLU A 574 20.27 -14.41 37.90
CA GLU A 574 19.08 -14.25 38.73
C GLU A 574 18.15 -13.15 38.23
N TYR A 575 18.68 -11.99 37.81
CA TYR A 575 17.84 -10.93 37.26
C TYR A 575 17.28 -11.29 35.88
N GLN A 576 18.07 -11.96 35.04
CA GLN A 576 17.59 -12.45 33.75
C GLN A 576 16.47 -13.47 33.91
N ASP A 577 16.55 -14.36 34.92
CA ASP A 577 15.49 -15.33 35.23
C ASP A 577 14.21 -14.61 35.66
N LEU A 578 14.30 -13.56 36.49
CA LEU A 578 13.14 -12.75 36.87
C LEU A 578 12.48 -12.06 35.66
N ILE A 579 13.29 -11.54 34.72
CA ILE A 579 12.78 -10.96 33.46
C ILE A 579 12.04 -12.03 32.65
N VAL A 580 12.66 -13.20 32.46
CA VAL A 580 12.12 -14.32 31.67
C VAL A 580 10.81 -14.81 32.26
N GLU A 581 10.78 -15.12 33.55
CA GLU A 581 9.56 -15.59 34.23
C GLU A 581 8.42 -14.57 34.11
N SER A 582 8.73 -13.27 34.21
CA SER A 582 7.73 -12.22 34.05
C SER A 582 7.21 -12.09 32.63
N ILE A 583 8.07 -12.25 31.61
CA ILE A 583 7.62 -12.28 30.21
C ILE A 583 6.73 -13.49 29.97
N VAL A 584 7.09 -14.69 30.48
CA VAL A 584 6.25 -15.90 30.37
C VAL A 584 4.88 -15.67 31.01
N ARG A 585 4.83 -15.15 32.24
CA ARG A 585 3.55 -14.79 32.90
C ARG A 585 2.74 -13.79 32.09
N GLY A 586 3.41 -12.79 31.49
CA GLY A 586 2.76 -11.81 30.63
C GLY A 586 2.17 -12.42 29.36
N ILE A 587 2.85 -13.41 28.76
CA ILE A 587 2.38 -14.13 27.58
C ILE A 587 1.17 -15.00 27.93
N GLU A 588 1.26 -15.79 29.01
CA GLU A 588 0.15 -16.62 29.50
C GLU A 588 -1.08 -15.74 29.78
N ARG A 589 -0.92 -14.64 30.53
CA ARG A 589 -2.00 -13.68 30.84
C ARG A 589 -2.59 -13.03 29.58
N TYR A 590 -1.77 -12.75 28.56
CA TYR A 590 -2.27 -12.20 27.30
C TYR A 590 -3.14 -13.23 26.55
N PHE A 591 -2.69 -14.48 26.47
CA PHE A 591 -3.42 -15.55 25.79
C PHE A 591 -4.67 -16.05 26.52
N GLU A 592 -4.78 -15.81 27.83
CA GLU A 592 -6.04 -16.00 28.56
C GLU A 592 -7.11 -14.99 28.15
N ILE A 593 -6.70 -13.81 27.66
CA ILE A 593 -7.60 -12.71 27.28
C ILE A 593 -7.92 -12.73 25.77
N TYR A 594 -6.95 -13.13 24.93
CA TYR A 594 -7.02 -13.08 23.45
C TYR A 594 -6.57 -14.39 22.76
#